data_AF-A0A1H3GAC0-F1
#
_entry.id   AF-A0A1H3GAC0-F1
#
_cell.length_a   1.000
_cell.length_b   1.000
_cell.length_c   1.000
_cell.angle_alpha   90.00
_cell.angle_beta   90.00
_cell.angle_gamma   90.00
#
_symmetry.space_group_name_H-M   'P 1'
#
loop_
_entity.id
_entity.type
_entity.pdbx_description
1 polymer ?
#
loop_
_entity_poly.entity_id
_entity_poly.type
_entity_poly.pdbx_seq_one_letter_code
_entity_poly.pdbx_strand_id
1 'polypeptide(L)'
;MANNSNSELRSRGFLTEDDRQFLLGDKEEPPEGSARRQKRHKIRKRLENAILDFQVIEQGLPDKDIEQIFDPAYEWGRDRRRLNEEGRYDEYPETNEFIQSLLAFFNFFAYSMAKSRITEVANLRDLIVQEGFERGLRRYHLSTGGDYINYNVDIEVTVAERESMQNHIVNIERNIPEKSDEAAEKILDLYHQNRIPAGFAQQLWDHYVDQELE
;
A
#
# COMPACT_ATOMS: atom_id res chain seq x y z
N MET A 1 -37.20 -9.94 4.40
CA MET A 1 -36.73 -10.78 3.28
C MET A 1 -35.28 -11.10 3.55
N ALA A 2 -34.92 -12.37 3.69
CA ALA A 2 -33.54 -12.77 3.95
C ALA A 2 -32.68 -12.36 2.75
N ASN A 3 -31.76 -11.43 2.97
CA ASN A 3 -30.75 -11.09 1.97
C ASN A 3 -29.83 -12.32 1.89
N ASN A 4 -29.99 -13.14 0.85
CA ASN A 4 -29.04 -14.19 0.50
C ASN A 4 -27.71 -13.49 0.19
N SER A 5 -26.87 -13.27 1.21
CA SER A 5 -25.54 -12.74 0.99
C SER A 5 -24.75 -13.85 0.31
N ASN A 6 -24.30 -13.59 -0.92
CA ASN A 6 -23.30 -14.37 -1.64
C ASN A 6 -21.97 -14.54 -0.85
N SER A 7 -21.88 -14.08 0.39
CA SER A 7 -20.73 -14.20 1.28
C SER A 7 -20.42 -15.65 1.66
N GLU A 8 -21.42 -16.52 1.82
CA GLU A 8 -21.20 -17.93 2.21
C GLU A 8 -20.52 -18.77 1.10
N LEU A 9 -20.48 -18.25 -0.14
CA LEU A 9 -19.93 -18.95 -1.31
C LEU A 9 -18.59 -18.38 -1.80
N ARG A 10 -18.02 -17.36 -1.14
CA ARG A 10 -16.76 -16.74 -1.58
C ARG A 10 -15.56 -17.59 -1.16
N SER A 11 -14.67 -17.87 -2.11
CA SER A 11 -13.37 -18.49 -1.83
C SER A 11 -12.52 -17.62 -0.91
N ARG A 12 -11.60 -18.24 -0.16
CA ARG A 12 -10.69 -17.57 0.77
C ARG A 12 -10.04 -16.29 0.20
N GLY A 13 -10.22 -15.18 0.91
CA GLY A 13 -9.51 -13.92 0.71
C GLY A 13 -8.05 -13.97 1.16
N PHE A 14 -7.30 -12.93 0.80
CA PHE A 14 -5.86 -12.74 1.05
C PHE A 14 -4.92 -13.68 0.30
N LEU A 15 -3.67 -13.23 0.15
CA LEU A 15 -2.62 -13.96 -0.54
C LEU A 15 -2.24 -15.22 0.24
N THR A 16 -2.06 -16.33 -0.48
CA THR A 16 -1.40 -17.52 0.04
C THR A 16 0.12 -17.36 -0.02
N GLU A 17 0.84 -18.25 0.65
CA GLU A 17 2.31 -18.27 0.57
C GLU A 17 2.82 -18.42 -0.87
N ASP A 18 2.19 -19.33 -1.61
CA ASP A 18 2.44 -19.52 -3.04
C ASP A 18 2.12 -18.28 -3.88
N ASP A 19 1.17 -17.43 -3.46
CA ASP A 19 0.89 -16.15 -4.11
C ASP A 19 1.98 -15.11 -3.80
N ARG A 20 2.48 -15.04 -2.55
CA ARG A 20 3.56 -14.13 -2.16
C ARG A 20 4.86 -14.45 -2.90
N GLN A 21 5.31 -15.70 -2.86
CA GLN A 21 6.50 -16.15 -3.59
C GLN A 21 6.41 -15.82 -5.09
N PHE A 22 5.24 -16.02 -5.70
CA PHE A 22 5.04 -15.68 -7.10
C PHE A 22 5.12 -14.17 -7.40
N LEU A 23 4.67 -13.32 -6.48
CA LEU A 23 4.70 -11.87 -6.64
C LEU A 23 6.07 -11.26 -6.33
N LEU A 24 6.77 -11.80 -5.33
CA LEU A 24 8.11 -11.39 -4.93
C LEU A 24 9.19 -11.88 -5.92
N GLY A 25 8.88 -12.91 -6.72
CA GLY A 25 9.83 -13.50 -7.65
C GLY A 25 10.61 -14.67 -7.08
N ASP A 26 10.33 -15.08 -5.84
CA ASP A 26 11.01 -16.14 -5.10
C ASP A 26 10.66 -17.56 -5.58
N LYS A 27 9.97 -17.71 -6.71
CA LYS A 27 9.66 -19.02 -7.27
C LYS A 27 10.85 -19.54 -8.06
N GLU A 28 11.40 -20.67 -7.62
CA GLU A 28 12.43 -21.41 -8.37
C GLU A 28 11.95 -21.73 -9.80
N GLU A 29 10.71 -22.16 -9.94
CA GLU A 29 10.06 -22.40 -11.24
C GLU A 29 8.75 -21.59 -11.34
N PRO A 30 8.81 -20.33 -11.83
CA PRO A 30 7.62 -19.52 -11.96
C PRO A 30 6.74 -20.03 -13.12
N PRO A 31 5.40 -20.07 -12.96
CA PRO A 31 4.52 -20.48 -14.03
C PRO A 31 4.62 -19.52 -15.22
N GLU A 32 4.72 -20.07 -16.43
CA GLU A 32 4.83 -19.30 -17.67
C GLU A 32 3.52 -19.28 -18.48
N GLY A 33 3.49 -18.48 -19.54
CA GLY A 33 2.41 -18.46 -20.53
C GLY A 33 1.00 -18.33 -19.93
N SER A 34 0.14 -19.30 -20.26
CA SER A 34 -1.25 -19.35 -19.78
C SER A 34 -1.34 -19.56 -18.26
N ALA A 35 -0.44 -20.34 -17.67
CA ALA A 35 -0.41 -20.60 -16.22
C ALA A 35 -0.09 -19.31 -15.44
N ARG A 36 0.84 -18.48 -15.93
CA ARG A 36 1.13 -17.15 -15.36
C ARG A 36 -0.11 -16.27 -15.30
N ARG A 37 -0.88 -16.23 -16.40
CA ARG A 37 -2.11 -15.44 -16.50
C ARG A 37 -3.19 -15.95 -15.54
N GLN A 38 -3.35 -17.27 -15.44
CA GLN A 38 -4.29 -17.89 -14.50
C GLN A 38 -3.91 -17.59 -13.04
N LYS A 39 -2.61 -17.68 -12.69
CA LYS A 39 -2.10 -17.33 -11.37
C LYS A 39 -2.42 -15.88 -11.00
N ARG A 40 -2.11 -14.93 -11.90
CA ARG A 40 -2.49 -13.51 -11.73
C ARG A 40 -4.00 -13.30 -11.60
N HIS A 41 -4.81 -14.08 -12.33
CA HIS A 41 -6.27 -14.00 -12.19
C HIS A 41 -6.76 -14.49 -10.82
N LYS A 42 -6.22 -15.62 -10.32
CA LYS A 42 -6.52 -16.13 -8.98
C LYS A 42 -6.15 -15.13 -7.89
N ILE A 43 -4.96 -14.52 -7.99
CA ILE A 43 -4.50 -13.48 -7.05
C ILE A 43 -5.47 -12.29 -7.02
N ARG A 44 -5.90 -11.79 -8.19
CA ARG A 44 -6.89 -10.72 -8.27
C ARG A 44 -8.21 -11.10 -7.59
N LYS A 45 -8.71 -12.32 -7.84
CA LYS A 45 -9.93 -12.82 -7.20
C LYS A 45 -9.80 -12.96 -5.68
N ARG A 46 -8.64 -13.37 -5.17
CA ARG A 46 -8.37 -13.40 -3.72
C ARG A 46 -8.36 -12.00 -3.11
N LEU A 47 -7.77 -11.03 -3.81
CA LEU A 47 -7.76 -9.63 -3.36
C LEU A 47 -9.18 -9.04 -3.36
N GLU A 48 -9.96 -9.28 -4.42
CA GLU A 48 -11.38 -8.90 -4.47
C GLU A 48 -12.14 -9.49 -3.27
N ASN A 49 -11.93 -10.78 -2.97
CA ASN A 49 -12.57 -11.41 -1.81
C ASN A 49 -12.09 -10.83 -0.47
N ALA A 50 -10.79 -10.54 -0.31
CA ALA A 50 -10.26 -9.88 0.88
C ALA A 50 -10.86 -8.49 1.09
N ILE A 51 -11.02 -7.70 0.02
CA ILE A 51 -11.63 -6.37 0.12
C ILE A 51 -13.08 -6.50 0.61
N LEU A 52 -13.84 -7.46 0.09
CA LEU A 52 -15.21 -7.72 0.52
C LEU A 52 -15.31 -8.23 1.97
N ASP A 53 -14.26 -8.87 2.48
CA ASP A 53 -14.22 -9.35 3.87
C ASP A 53 -14.13 -8.20 4.87
N PHE A 54 -13.63 -7.01 4.50
CA PHE A 54 -13.62 -5.85 5.40
C PHE A 54 -15.01 -5.44 5.87
N GLN A 55 -16.04 -5.56 5.02
CA GLN A 55 -17.42 -5.29 5.44
C GLN A 55 -17.89 -6.27 6.53
N VAL A 56 -17.50 -7.54 6.40
CA VAL A 56 -17.84 -8.57 7.39
C VAL A 56 -17.08 -8.33 8.69
N ILE A 57 -15.79 -7.96 8.60
CA ILE A 57 -14.95 -7.62 9.75
C ILE A 57 -15.52 -6.39 10.46
N GLU A 58 -15.82 -5.32 9.74
CA GLU A 58 -16.39 -4.09 10.30
C GLU A 58 -17.68 -4.39 11.08
N GLN A 59 -18.58 -5.20 10.52
CA GLN A 59 -19.88 -5.47 11.15
C GLN A 59 -19.83 -6.50 12.27
N GLY A 60 -18.91 -7.45 12.20
CA GLY A 60 -18.89 -8.63 13.05
C GLY A 60 -17.82 -8.62 14.14
N LEU A 61 -16.71 -7.89 13.96
CA LEU A 61 -15.61 -7.87 14.91
C LEU A 61 -15.84 -6.79 15.99
N PRO A 62 -15.67 -7.11 17.29
CA PRO A 62 -15.77 -6.11 18.36
C PRO A 62 -14.74 -4.99 18.17
N ASP A 63 -15.10 -3.77 18.55
CA ASP A 63 -14.23 -2.58 18.39
C ASP A 63 -12.86 -2.76 19.04
N LYS A 64 -12.82 -3.37 20.23
CA LYS A 64 -11.57 -3.67 20.95
C LYS A 64 -10.65 -4.62 20.17
N ASP A 65 -11.20 -5.56 19.41
CA ASP A 65 -10.41 -6.48 18.60
C ASP A 65 -9.95 -5.80 17.30
N ILE A 66 -10.76 -4.89 16.75
CA ILE A 66 -10.34 -4.01 15.65
C ILE A 66 -9.16 -3.15 16.10
N GLU A 67 -9.22 -2.54 17.28
CA GLU A 67 -8.12 -1.73 17.84
C GLU A 67 -6.82 -2.52 17.96
N GLN A 68 -6.88 -3.76 18.45
CA GLN A 68 -5.71 -4.63 18.59
C GLN A 68 -5.00 -4.95 17.26
N ILE A 69 -5.72 -4.94 16.13
CA ILE A 69 -5.08 -5.10 14.81
C ILE A 69 -4.06 -3.99 14.55
N PHE A 70 -4.29 -2.79 15.11
CA PHE A 70 -3.45 -1.61 14.93
C PHE A 70 -2.41 -1.41 16.04
N ASP A 71 -2.31 -2.33 17.01
CA ASP A 71 -1.32 -2.27 18.10
C ASP A 71 0.12 -2.05 17.61
N PRO A 72 0.60 -2.70 16.54
CA PRO A 72 1.95 -2.45 16.03
C PRO A 72 2.21 -0.99 15.62
N ALA A 73 1.18 -0.27 15.15
CA ALA A 73 1.30 1.15 14.82
C ALA A 73 1.29 2.01 16.09
N TYR A 74 0.48 1.65 17.08
CA TYR A 74 0.43 2.34 18.37
C TYR A 74 1.73 2.18 19.17
N GLU A 75 2.31 0.98 19.16
CA GLU A 75 3.62 0.68 19.75
C GLU A 75 4.71 1.52 19.13
N TRP A 76 4.79 1.53 17.79
CA TRP A 76 5.72 2.38 17.06
C TRP A 76 5.58 3.86 17.44
N GLY A 77 4.35 4.37 17.54
CA GLY A 77 4.09 5.76 17.94
C GLY A 77 4.57 6.07 19.36
N ARG A 78 4.38 5.14 20.30
CA ARG A 78 4.88 5.27 21.69
C ARG A 78 6.40 5.28 21.74
N ASP A 79 7.06 4.38 21.01
CA ASP A 79 8.52 4.34 20.94
C ASP A 79 9.09 5.59 20.28
N ARG A 80 8.49 6.06 19.19
CA ARG A 80 8.89 7.28 18.50
C ARG A 80 8.78 8.50 19.40
N ARG A 81 7.71 8.59 20.20
CA ARG A 81 7.54 9.66 21.20
C ARG A 81 8.64 9.63 22.25
N ARG A 82 8.95 8.46 22.81
CA ARG A 82 10.03 8.32 23.79
C ARG A 82 11.37 8.77 23.22
N LEU A 83 11.70 8.36 21.99
CA LEU A 83 12.94 8.79 21.32
C LEU A 83 12.99 10.32 21.11
N ASN A 84 11.86 10.95 20.79
CA ASN A 84 11.78 12.41 20.66
C ASN A 84 12.02 13.11 22.01
N GLU A 85 11.42 12.59 23.09
CA GLU A 85 11.62 13.09 24.46
C GLU A 85 13.09 12.93 24.92
N GLU A 86 13.80 11.92 24.42
CA GLU A 86 15.25 11.71 24.59
C GLU A 86 16.12 12.59 23.67
N GLY A 87 15.52 13.44 22.83
CA GLY A 87 16.23 14.34 21.91
C GLY A 87 16.73 13.69 20.62
N ARG A 88 16.34 12.44 20.33
CA ARG A 88 16.79 11.67 19.16
C ARG A 88 15.88 11.87 17.94
N TYR A 89 15.70 13.11 17.51
CA TYR A 89 14.81 13.44 16.40
C TYR A 89 15.31 12.87 15.07
N ASP A 90 14.36 12.44 14.23
CA ASP A 90 14.60 11.95 12.88
C ASP A 90 13.52 12.52 11.96
N GLU A 91 13.93 13.07 10.82
CA GLU A 91 13.02 13.61 9.80
C GLU A 91 12.28 12.47 9.07
N TYR A 92 12.94 11.31 8.93
CA TYR A 92 12.42 10.13 8.23
C TYR A 92 12.56 8.88 9.11
N PRO A 93 11.80 8.82 10.22
CA PRO A 93 11.95 7.72 11.17
C PRO A 93 11.64 6.38 10.51
N GLU A 94 12.49 5.39 10.77
CA GLU A 94 12.22 4.00 10.39
C GLU A 94 10.86 3.53 10.91
N THR A 95 10.12 2.82 10.08
CA THR A 95 8.78 2.28 10.39
C THR A 95 8.78 0.76 10.33
N ASN A 96 7.91 0.11 11.09
CA ASN A 96 7.76 -1.34 10.99
C ASN A 96 7.01 -1.80 9.71
N GLU A 97 7.06 -3.09 9.43
CA GLU A 97 6.42 -3.72 8.27
C GLU A 97 4.91 -3.47 8.22
N PHE A 98 4.25 -3.40 9.37
CA PHE A 98 2.81 -3.14 9.45
C PHE A 98 2.47 -1.73 8.94
N ILE A 99 3.21 -0.71 9.39
CA ILE A 99 3.04 0.67 8.90
C ILE A 99 3.35 0.76 7.40
N GLN A 100 4.41 0.11 6.93
CA GLN A 100 4.72 0.04 5.50
C GLN A 100 3.60 -0.63 4.69
N SER A 101 2.97 -1.67 5.24
CA SER A 101 1.82 -2.34 4.62
C SER A 101 0.57 -1.46 4.61
N LEU A 102 0.34 -0.64 5.65
CA LEU A 102 -0.73 0.36 5.66
C LEU A 102 -0.48 1.43 4.57
N LEU A 103 0.75 1.91 4.43
CA LEU A 103 1.11 2.84 3.35
C LEU A 103 0.90 2.20 1.97
N ALA A 104 1.29 0.94 1.78
CA ALA A 104 1.05 0.20 0.55
C ALA A 104 -0.45 0.05 0.24
N PHE A 105 -1.29 -0.16 1.26
CA PHE A 105 -2.75 -0.20 1.11
C PHE A 105 -3.30 1.15 0.59
N PHE A 106 -2.87 2.27 1.17
CA PHE A 106 -3.25 3.60 0.68
C PHE A 106 -2.74 3.88 -0.72
N ASN A 107 -1.50 3.48 -1.05
CA ASN A 107 -0.95 3.62 -2.40
C ASN A 107 -1.76 2.83 -3.44
N PHE A 108 -2.15 1.59 -3.11
CA PHE A 108 -2.99 0.76 -3.96
C PHE A 108 -4.36 1.41 -4.19
N PHE A 109 -4.97 1.95 -3.12
CA PHE A 109 -6.23 2.67 -3.21
C PHE A 109 -6.09 3.91 -4.10
N ALA A 110 -5.09 4.76 -3.86
CA ALA A 110 -4.82 5.96 -4.67
C ALA A 110 -4.60 5.63 -6.15
N TYR A 111 -3.84 4.58 -6.46
CA TYR A 111 -3.63 4.09 -7.83
C TYR A 111 -4.95 3.72 -8.52
N SER A 112 -5.86 3.04 -7.80
CA SER A 112 -7.16 2.64 -8.34
C SER A 112 -8.00 3.84 -8.79
N MET A 113 -7.88 4.97 -8.08
CA MET A 113 -8.60 6.19 -8.38
C MET A 113 -7.94 6.99 -9.50
N ALA A 114 -6.60 7.06 -9.51
CA ALA A 114 -5.84 7.81 -10.51
C ALA A 114 -5.94 7.22 -11.93
N LYS A 115 -6.17 5.91 -12.05
CA LYS A 115 -6.28 5.25 -13.36
C LYS A 115 -7.65 5.37 -14.01
N SER A 116 -8.70 5.71 -13.27
CA SER A 116 -10.03 5.81 -13.85
C SER A 116 -10.23 7.17 -14.51
N ARG A 117 -10.50 7.18 -15.83
CA ARG A 117 -10.92 8.39 -16.56
C ARG A 117 -12.42 8.67 -16.44
N ILE A 118 -13.12 7.92 -15.59
CA ILE A 118 -14.57 7.98 -15.41
C ILE A 118 -14.84 8.85 -14.19
N THR A 119 -15.52 9.98 -14.39
CA THR A 119 -15.80 10.99 -13.35
C THR A 119 -16.54 10.40 -12.15
N GLU A 120 -17.42 9.44 -12.37
CA GLU A 120 -18.17 8.74 -11.33
C GLU A 120 -17.25 7.96 -10.39
N VAL A 121 -16.13 7.43 -10.89
CA VAL A 121 -15.12 6.76 -10.06
C VAL A 121 -14.27 7.78 -9.30
N ALA A 122 -14.08 8.98 -9.84
CA ALA A 122 -13.45 10.07 -9.09
C ALA A 122 -14.32 10.49 -7.90
N ASN A 123 -15.66 10.56 -8.06
CA ASN A 123 -16.59 10.86 -6.96
C ASN A 123 -16.63 9.75 -5.89
N LEU A 124 -16.32 8.49 -6.24
CA LEU A 124 -16.16 7.43 -5.26
C LEU A 124 -15.02 7.71 -4.26
N ARG A 125 -14.07 8.59 -4.59
CA ARG A 125 -12.99 8.98 -3.66
C ARG A 125 -13.56 9.65 -2.43
N ASP A 126 -14.46 10.60 -2.64
CA ASP A 126 -15.02 11.38 -1.55
C ASP A 126 -15.89 10.47 -0.67
N LEU A 127 -16.67 9.58 -1.28
CA LEU A 127 -17.42 8.54 -0.56
C LEU A 127 -16.52 7.62 0.27
N ILE A 128 -15.49 7.02 -0.33
CA ILE A 128 -14.69 6.00 0.37
C ILE A 128 -13.79 6.63 1.43
N VAL A 129 -13.16 7.76 1.11
CA VAL A 129 -12.19 8.36 2.03
C VAL A 129 -12.87 9.29 3.01
N GLN A 130 -13.71 10.24 2.59
CA GLN A 130 -14.32 11.18 3.54
C GLN A 130 -15.38 10.49 4.38
N GLU A 131 -16.38 9.84 3.77
CA GLU A 131 -17.42 9.18 4.56
C GLU A 131 -16.89 7.97 5.33
N GLY A 132 -15.94 7.22 4.76
CA GLY A 132 -15.31 6.09 5.44
C GLY A 132 -14.60 6.52 6.73
N PHE A 133 -13.77 7.58 6.66
CA PHE A 133 -13.10 8.13 7.84
C PHE A 133 -14.09 8.72 8.84
N GLU A 134 -15.08 9.51 8.39
CA GLU A 134 -16.10 10.09 9.27
C GLU A 134 -16.86 9.00 10.05
N ARG A 135 -17.31 7.94 9.36
CA ARG A 135 -18.02 6.82 9.98
C ARG A 135 -17.15 6.10 11.01
N GLY A 136 -15.88 5.88 10.69
CA GLY A 136 -14.92 5.27 11.63
C GLY A 136 -14.71 6.11 12.89
N LEU A 137 -14.47 7.42 12.74
CA LEU A 137 -14.29 8.35 13.87
C LEU A 137 -15.53 8.40 14.77
N ARG A 138 -16.71 8.47 14.15
CA ARG A 138 -17.98 8.46 14.87
C ARG A 138 -18.18 7.16 15.65
N ARG A 139 -17.91 6.00 15.04
CA ARG A 139 -18.00 4.71 15.72
C ARG A 139 -17.09 4.66 16.94
N TYR A 140 -15.83 5.05 16.80
CA TYR A 140 -14.85 5.07 17.89
C TYR A 140 -15.29 5.98 19.05
N HIS A 141 -15.79 7.19 18.77
CA HIS A 141 -16.23 8.09 19.83
C HIS A 141 -17.46 7.56 20.57
N LEU A 142 -18.42 6.98 19.84
CA LEU A 142 -19.60 6.38 20.45
C LEU A 142 -19.24 5.15 21.30
N SER A 143 -18.27 4.33 20.86
CA SER A 143 -17.85 3.13 21.60
C SER A 143 -17.02 3.44 22.85
N THR A 144 -16.33 4.59 22.87
CA THR A 144 -15.56 5.07 24.03
C THR A 144 -16.36 5.96 24.99
N GLY A 145 -17.69 6.08 24.78
CA GLY A 145 -18.59 6.82 25.66
C GLY A 145 -18.60 8.34 25.43
N GLY A 146 -18.07 8.79 24.29
CA GLY A 146 -18.20 10.17 23.84
C GLY A 146 -19.58 10.49 23.27
N ASP A 147 -19.89 11.78 23.19
CA ASP A 147 -21.12 12.27 22.56
C ASP A 147 -21.07 12.11 21.04
N TYR A 148 -22.23 12.26 20.39
CA TYR A 148 -22.29 12.35 18.93
C TYR A 148 -21.58 13.63 18.45
N ILE A 149 -20.44 13.45 17.76
CA ILE A 149 -19.68 14.54 17.15
C ILE A 149 -19.84 14.46 15.63
N ASN A 150 -20.09 15.61 15.02
CA ASN A 150 -20.08 15.75 13.56
C ASN A 150 -18.64 16.03 13.11
N TYR A 151 -18.08 15.18 12.26
CA TYR A 151 -16.74 15.37 11.70
C TYR A 151 -16.86 15.94 10.30
N ASN A 152 -16.01 16.92 9.97
CA ASN A 152 -15.78 17.30 8.58
C ASN A 152 -14.39 16.78 8.18
N VAL A 153 -14.33 15.96 7.13
CA VAL A 153 -13.08 15.37 6.63
C VAL A 153 -12.80 15.95 5.26
N ASP A 154 -11.91 16.95 5.21
CA ASP A 154 -11.45 17.55 3.96
C ASP A 154 -10.10 16.94 3.55
N ILE A 155 -10.02 16.41 2.32
CA ILE A 155 -8.79 15.83 1.78
C ILE A 155 -8.46 16.54 0.47
N GLU A 156 -7.43 17.36 0.50
CA GLU A 156 -6.94 18.09 -0.67
C GLU A 156 -5.75 17.35 -1.29
N VAL A 157 -5.86 16.97 -2.57
CA VAL A 157 -4.76 16.40 -3.34
C VAL A 157 -4.40 17.37 -4.45
N THR A 158 -3.35 18.15 -4.22
CA THR A 158 -2.89 19.18 -5.15
C THR A 158 -1.70 18.66 -5.94
N VAL A 159 -1.86 18.48 -7.25
CA VAL A 159 -0.74 18.18 -8.15
C VAL A 159 -0.03 19.50 -8.43
N ALA A 160 0.99 19.80 -7.63
CA ALA A 160 1.70 21.07 -7.68
C ALA A 160 2.39 21.30 -9.04
N GLU A 161 3.05 20.27 -9.60
CA GLU A 161 3.70 20.33 -10.91
C GLU A 161 3.66 18.95 -11.58
N ARG A 162 3.27 18.89 -12.87
CA ARG A 162 3.46 17.69 -13.69
C ARG A 162 4.84 17.77 -14.34
N GLU A 163 5.86 17.26 -13.68
CA GLU A 163 7.08 16.92 -14.41
C GLU A 163 6.78 15.74 -15.35
N SER A 164 7.25 15.84 -16.59
CA SER A 164 7.19 14.71 -17.53
C SER A 164 7.91 13.52 -16.91
N MET A 165 7.34 12.31 -17.02
CA MET A 165 8.03 11.07 -16.63
C MET A 165 9.41 10.96 -17.29
N GLN A 166 9.60 11.56 -18.47
CA GLN A 166 10.89 11.65 -19.13
C GLN A 166 11.91 12.49 -18.33
N ASN A 167 11.48 13.60 -17.73
CA ASN A 167 12.35 14.45 -16.91
C ASN A 167 12.73 13.75 -15.61
N HIS A 168 11.77 13.05 -14.99
CA HIS A 168 12.00 12.25 -13.78
C HIS A 168 13.00 11.12 -14.04
N ILE A 169 12.86 10.40 -15.16
CA ILE A 169 13.81 9.37 -15.61
C ILE A 169 15.21 9.95 -15.81
N VAL A 170 15.32 11.05 -16.56
CA VAL A 170 16.62 11.73 -16.82
C VAL A 170 17.26 12.23 -15.52
N ASN A 171 16.46 12.72 -14.57
CA ASN A 171 16.97 13.16 -13.28
C ASN A 171 17.48 11.98 -12.44
N ILE A 172 16.79 10.84 -12.48
CA ILE A 172 17.25 9.63 -11.79
C ILE A 172 18.57 9.13 -12.37
N GLU A 173 18.69 8.99 -13.69
CA GLU A 173 19.94 8.56 -14.36
C GLU A 173 21.13 9.42 -13.95
N ARG A 174 20.94 10.74 -13.87
CA ARG A 174 22.00 11.70 -13.48
C ARG A 174 22.46 11.59 -12.03
N ASN A 175 21.68 10.95 -11.16
CA ASN A 175 21.93 10.87 -9.73
C ASN A 175 22.20 9.43 -9.26
N ILE A 176 22.37 8.47 -10.18
CA ILE A 176 22.88 7.14 -9.81
C ILE A 176 24.38 7.29 -9.52
N PRO A 177 24.86 6.85 -8.34
CA PRO A 177 26.28 6.82 -8.02
C PRO A 177 27.08 6.01 -9.06
N GLU A 178 28.32 6.43 -9.36
CA GLU A 178 29.16 5.71 -10.33
C GLU A 178 29.71 4.38 -9.78
N LYS A 179 29.81 4.25 -8.47
CA LYS A 179 30.35 3.06 -7.80
C LYS A 179 29.28 1.97 -7.70
N SER A 180 29.61 0.75 -8.16
CA SER A 180 28.63 -0.33 -8.33
C SER A 180 27.84 -0.67 -7.06
N ASP A 181 28.48 -0.79 -5.89
CA ASP A 181 27.78 -1.11 -4.63
C ASP A 181 26.77 -0.02 -4.22
N GLU A 182 27.12 1.25 -4.41
CA GLU A 182 26.28 2.41 -4.06
C GLU A 182 25.16 2.61 -5.09
N ALA A 183 25.44 2.30 -6.37
CA ALA A 183 24.43 2.24 -7.42
C ALA A 183 23.39 1.15 -7.14
N ALA A 184 23.83 -0.05 -6.77
CA ALA A 184 22.94 -1.17 -6.47
C ALA A 184 21.97 -0.83 -5.33
N GLU A 185 22.48 -0.28 -4.23
CA GLU A 185 21.66 0.16 -3.10
C GLU A 185 20.66 1.26 -3.53
N LYS A 186 21.13 2.25 -4.30
CA LYS A 186 20.27 3.35 -4.76
C LYS A 186 19.18 2.89 -5.73
N ILE A 187 19.49 1.98 -6.64
CA ILE A 187 18.53 1.43 -7.62
C ILE A 187 17.46 0.60 -6.91
N LEU A 188 17.85 -0.25 -5.95
CA LEU A 188 16.92 -1.04 -5.15
C LEU A 188 16.01 -0.14 -4.29
N ASP A 189 16.56 0.90 -3.69
CA ASP A 189 15.78 1.88 -2.92
C ASP A 189 14.72 2.56 -3.80
N LEU A 190 15.12 3.06 -4.98
CA LEU A 190 14.19 3.67 -5.94
C LEU A 190 13.12 2.70 -6.43
N TYR A 191 13.47 1.43 -6.64
CA TYR A 191 12.54 0.40 -7.08
C TYR A 191 11.54 0.02 -5.98
N HIS A 192 12.00 -0.25 -4.76
CA HIS A 192 11.15 -0.62 -3.63
C HIS A 192 10.23 0.54 -3.21
N GLN A 193 10.69 1.78 -3.33
CA GLN A 193 9.86 2.97 -3.11
C GLN A 193 8.89 3.27 -4.26
N ASN A 194 8.83 2.44 -5.32
CA ASN A 194 8.02 2.65 -6.53
C ASN A 194 8.32 3.98 -7.25
N ARG A 195 9.54 4.52 -7.09
CA ARG A 195 9.99 5.74 -7.78
C ARG A 195 10.42 5.46 -9.22
N ILE A 196 10.69 4.20 -9.55
CA ILE A 196 10.99 3.72 -10.91
C ILE A 196 10.29 2.39 -11.23
N PRO A 197 9.89 2.13 -12.49
CA PRO A 197 9.33 0.84 -12.88
C PRO A 197 10.40 -0.26 -12.97
N ALA A 198 10.02 -1.52 -12.73
CA ALA A 198 10.93 -2.67 -12.71
C ALA A 198 11.84 -2.79 -13.95
N GLY A 199 11.28 -2.56 -15.15
CA GLY A 199 12.06 -2.63 -16.39
C GLY A 199 13.13 -1.54 -16.50
N PHE A 200 12.90 -0.38 -15.90
CA PHE A 200 13.87 0.70 -15.85
C PHE A 200 14.91 0.47 -14.73
N ALA A 201 14.51 -0.10 -13.59
CA ALA A 201 15.44 -0.55 -12.56
C ALA A 201 16.43 -1.59 -13.11
N GLN A 202 15.97 -2.55 -13.91
CA GLN A 202 16.83 -3.53 -14.57
C GLN A 202 17.82 -2.85 -15.53
N GLN A 203 17.37 -1.89 -16.34
CA GLN A 203 18.25 -1.16 -17.25
C GLN A 203 19.37 -0.41 -16.51
N LEU A 204 19.04 0.21 -15.37
CA LEU A 204 20.04 0.87 -14.52
C LEU A 204 20.99 -0.14 -13.89
N TRP A 205 20.47 -1.30 -13.45
CA TRP A 205 21.27 -2.37 -12.87
C TRP A 205 22.30 -2.90 -13.87
N ASP A 206 21.84 -3.24 -15.08
CA ASP A 206 22.68 -3.73 -16.17
C ASP A 206 23.79 -2.70 -16.53
N HIS A 207 23.49 -1.40 -16.41
CA HIS A 207 24.41 -0.33 -16.81
C HIS A 207 25.42 0.06 -15.72
N TYR A 208 24.99 0.18 -14.47
CA TYR A 208 25.80 0.72 -13.37
C TYR A 208 26.35 -0.35 -12.41
N VAL A 209 25.73 -1.53 -12.35
CA VAL A 209 26.11 -2.58 -11.40
C VAL A 209 26.86 -3.70 -12.12
N ASP A 210 26.30 -4.21 -13.21
CA ASP A 210 26.84 -5.39 -13.89
C ASP A 210 28.04 -5.08 -14.82
N GLN A 211 28.27 -3.82 -15.21
CA GLN A 211 29.43 -3.44 -16.04
C GLN A 211 30.79 -3.40 -15.32
N GLU A 212 30.83 -3.39 -13.98
CA GLU A 212 32.10 -3.44 -13.21
C GLU A 212 32.64 -4.87 -12.99
N LEU A 213 31.96 -5.90 -13.52
CA LEU A 213 32.35 -7.32 -13.36
C LEU A 213 33.07 -7.93 -14.58
N GLU A 214 33.38 -7.14 -15.62
CA GLU A 214 34.31 -7.49 -16.72
C GLU A 214 35.69 -6.81 -16.56
#